data_AF-A0A7V1KN00-F1
#
_entry.id   AF-A0A7V1KN00-F1
#
_cell.length_a   1.000
_cell.length_b   1.000
_cell.length_c   1.000
_cell.angle_alpha   90.00
_cell.angle_beta   90.00
_cell.angle_gamma   90.00
#
_symmetry.space_group_name_H-M   'P 1'
#
loop_
_entity.id
_entity.type
_entity.pdbx_description
1 polymer ?
#
loop_
_entity_poly.entity_id
_entity_poly.type
_entity_poly.pdbx_seq_one_letter_code
_entity_poly.pdbx_strand_id
1 'polypeptide(L)' 'MKTEKKLHAQSGDRSRRPQTLEIGKVRNIGLAAHIDAGKTTVTERMLYFTGKTHKIGEVHEGKATMD' A
#
# COMPACT_ATOMS: atom_id res chain seq x y z
N MET A 1 22.54 43.81 29.56
CA MET A 1 22.63 42.38 29.17
C MET A 1 21.21 41.86 28.95
N LYS A 2 20.59 42.20 27.81
CA LYS A 2 20.26 41.28 26.71
C LYS A 2 19.57 39.95 27.13
N THR A 3 18.24 40.03 27.18
CA THR A 3 17.24 39.12 26.58
C THR A 3 17.18 37.64 26.99
N GLU A 4 16.12 37.34 27.74
CA GLU A 4 15.54 36.00 27.89
C GLU A 4 15.08 35.47 26.52
N LYS A 5 15.81 34.49 25.99
CA LYS A 5 15.36 33.71 24.83
C LYS A 5 14.31 32.71 25.31
N LYS A 6 13.04 33.08 25.14
CA LYS A 6 11.91 32.16 25.08
C LYS A 6 12.20 31.15 23.96
N LEU A 7 12.58 29.92 24.33
CA LEU A 7 12.75 28.82 23.39
C LEU A 7 11.37 28.50 22.80
N HIS A 8 11.20 28.84 21.52
CA HIS A 8 10.09 28.36 20.71
C HIS A 8 10.14 26.82 20.71
N ALA A 9 9.20 26.20 21.43
CA ALA A 9 8.86 24.81 21.23
C ALA A 9 8.37 24.68 19.79
N GLN A 10 9.24 24.17 18.91
CA GLN A 10 8.86 23.76 17.57
C GLN A 10 7.78 22.70 17.71
N SER A 11 6.57 23.06 17.29
CA SER A 11 5.43 22.18 17.09
C SER A 11 5.76 21.19 15.97
N GLY A 12 6.54 20.16 16.30
CA GLY A 12 6.75 19.00 15.46
C GLY A 12 5.46 18.21 15.39
N ASP A 13 4.94 18.08 14.17
CA ASP A 13 3.78 17.28 13.83
C ASP A 13 3.89 15.83 14.39
N ARG A 14 3.15 15.54 15.46
CA ARG A 14 3.05 14.20 16.07
C ARG A 14 2.06 13.28 15.35
N SER A 15 1.59 13.64 14.14
CA SER A 15 0.47 12.93 13.50
C SER A 15 0.83 11.61 12.82
N ARG A 16 2.10 11.28 12.61
CA ARG A 16 2.48 10.05 11.90
C ARG A 16 3.05 8.96 12.82
N ARG A 17 2.26 8.51 13.79
CA ARG A 17 2.53 7.20 14.39
C ARG A 17 2.34 6.14 13.30
N PRO A 18 3.36 5.29 13.00
CA PRO A 18 3.12 4.18 12.10
C PRO A 18 2.02 3.33 12.73
N GLN A 19 0.91 3.14 12.03
CA GLN A 19 -0.13 2.25 12.51
C GLN A 19 0.50 0.88 12.72
N THR A 20 0.29 0.30 13.90
CA THR A 20 0.76 -1.03 14.23
C THR A 20 -0.04 -2.01 13.38
N LEU A 21 0.39 -2.23 12.13
CA LEU A 21 -0.15 -3.27 11.27
C LEU A 21 0.09 -4.60 11.99
N GLU A 22 -0.98 -5.34 12.30
CA GLU A 22 -0.86 -6.68 12.85
C GLU A 22 -0.13 -7.55 11.84
N ILE A 23 1.14 -7.84 12.11
CA ILE A 23 2.03 -8.57 11.19
C ILE A 23 1.42 -9.93 10.81
N GLY A 24 0.66 -10.56 11.71
CA GLY A 24 -0.03 -11.82 11.45
C GLY A 24 -1.11 -11.76 10.36
N LYS A 25 -1.60 -10.57 10.00
CA LYS A 25 -2.59 -10.37 8.93
C LYS A 25 -1.95 -10.02 7.58
N VAL A 26 -0.66 -9.65 7.55
CA VAL A 26 0.04 -9.25 6.32
C VAL A 26 0.45 -10.48 5.51
N ARG A 27 0.17 -10.47 4.20
CA ARG A 27 0.54 -11.54 3.26
C ARG A 27 1.28 -10.96 2.07
N ASN A 28 2.62 -11.05 2.09
CA ASN A 28 3.46 -10.69 0.95
C ASN A 28 3.52 -11.89 0.00
N ILE A 29 2.99 -11.74 -1.22
CA ILE A 29 2.87 -12.82 -2.21
C ILE A 29 3.46 -12.34 -3.54
N GLY A 30 4.32 -13.15 -4.15
CA GLY A 30 4.82 -12.96 -5.51
C GLY A 30 4.38 -14.10 -6.42
N LEU A 31 3.93 -13.79 -7.63
CA LEU A 31 3.57 -14.77 -8.65
C LEU A 31 4.71 -14.88 -9.69
N ALA A 32 5.43 -16.00 -9.66
CA ALA A 32 6.38 -16.38 -10.71
C ALA A 32 5.74 -17.45 -11.59
N ALA A 33 5.78 -17.27 -12.91
CA ALA A 33 5.19 -18.21 -13.84
C ALA A 33 5.93 -18.17 -15.18
N HIS A 34 5.83 -19.26 -15.94
CA HIS A 34 6.28 -19.31 -17.33
C HIS A 34 5.50 -18.30 -18.19
N ILE A 35 6.04 -17.97 -19.37
CA ILE A 35 5.33 -17.12 -20.34
C ILE A 35 3.99 -17.78 -20.68
N ASP A 36 2.94 -16.97 -20.74
CA ASP A 36 1.55 -17.38 -21.01
C ASP A 36 0.91 -18.36 -20.01
N ALA A 37 1.53 -18.61 -18.84
CA ALA A 37 0.94 -19.43 -17.78
C ALA A 37 -0.21 -18.74 -17.01
N GLY A 38 -0.61 -17.52 -17.41
CA GLY A 38 -1.77 -16.83 -16.83
C GLY A 38 -1.49 -16.06 -15.53
N LYS A 39 -0.23 -15.67 -15.24
CA LYS A 39 0.13 -14.84 -14.07
C LYS A 39 -0.81 -13.63 -13.90
N THR A 40 -1.03 -12.88 -14.97
CA THR A 40 -1.87 -11.67 -14.97
C THR A 40 -3.33 -12.00 -14.67
N THR A 41 -3.87 -13.06 -15.30
CA THR A 41 -5.26 -13.52 -15.09
C THR A 41 -5.49 -14.02 -13.66
N VAL A 42 -4.50 -14.66 -13.04
CA VAL A 42 -4.58 -15.08 -11.63
C VAL A 42 -4.56 -13.86 -10.70
N THR A 43 -3.69 -12.88 -10.95
CA THR A 43 -3.67 -11.62 -10.18
C THR A 43 -5.02 -10.91 -10.22
N GLU A 44 -5.66 -10.83 -11.39
CA GLU A 44 -6.99 -10.22 -11.54
C GLU A 44 -8.04 -10.90 -10.68
N ARG A 45 -8.03 -12.23 -10.62
CA ARG A 45 -8.94 -12.98 -9.75
C ARG A 45 -8.65 -12.75 -8.28
N MET A 46 -7.38 -12.68 -7.88
CA MET A 46 -7.00 -12.36 -6.50
C MET A 46 -7.52 -10.98 -6.08
N LEU A 47 -7.37 -9.96 -6.94
CA LEU A 47 -7.86 -8.61 -6.67
C LEU A 47 -9.40 -8.54 -6.67
N TYR A 48 -10.06 -9.26 -7.57
CA TYR A 48 -11.52 -9.35 -7.60
C TYR A 48 -12.09 -10.00 -6.33
N PHE A 49 -11.55 -11.15 -5.92
CA PHE A 49 -12.05 -11.87 -4.75
C PHE A 49 -11.70 -11.20 -3.42
N THR A 50 -10.63 -10.42 -3.37
CA THR A 50 -10.30 -9.61 -2.18
C THR A 50 -11.09 -8.30 -2.12
N GLY A 51 -11.91 -8.00 -3.15
CA GLY A 51 -12.67 -6.77 -3.25
C GLY A 51 -11.82 -5.53 -3.55
N LYS A 52 -10.55 -5.72 -3.92
CA LYS A 52 -9.62 -4.63 -4.29
C LYS A 52 -9.84 -4.10 -5.70
N THR A 53 -10.51 -4.86 -6.56
CA THR A 53 -10.91 -4.40 -7.89
C THR A 53 -12.32 -4.91 -8.21
N HIS A 54 -13.17 -4.06 -8.79
CA HIS A 54 -14.58 -4.39 -9.06
C HIS A 54 -14.84 -4.90 -10.49
N LYS A 55 -13.82 -4.94 -11.36
CA LYS A 55 -13.92 -5.37 -12.75
C LYS A 55 -12.78 -6.30 -13.15
N ILE A 56 -13.12 -7.42 -13.78
CA ILE A 56 -12.16 -8.35 -14.36
C ILE A 56 -11.62 -7.72 -15.65
N GLY A 57 -10.29 -7.60 -15.75
CA GLY A 57 -9.58 -7.13 -16.93
C GLY A 57 -8.89 -5.75 -16.85
N GLU A 58 -8.94 -5.07 -15.70
CA GLU A 58 -8.23 -3.79 -15.55
C GLU A 58 -6.71 -3.95 -15.44
N VAL A 59 -6.21 -5.10 -14.98
CA VAL A 59 -4.77 -5.35 -14.77
C VAL A 59 -4.07 -5.64 -16.09
N HIS A 60 -4.65 -6.48 -16.96
CA HIS A 60 -4.08 -6.76 -18.28
C HIS A 60 -4.10 -5.54 -19.21
N GLU A 61 -5.00 -4.58 -19.00
CA GLU A 61 -5.02 -3.29 -19.70
C GLU A 61 -4.00 -2.27 -19.15
N GLY A 62 -3.20 -2.64 -18.15
CA GLY A 62 -2.18 -1.77 -17.56
C GLY A 62 -2.72 -0.71 -16.60
N LYS A 63 -3.99 -0.80 -16.18
CA LYS A 63 -4.65 0.15 -15.27
C LYS A 63 -4.72 -0.35 -13.83
N ALA A 64 -3.80 -1.24 -13.41
CA ALA A 64 -3.73 -1.73 -12.04
C ALA A 64 -3.38 -0.58 -11.08
N THR A 65 -4.39 0.20 -10.70
CA THR A 65 -4.27 1.27 -9.72
C THR A 65 -4.58 0.63 -8.37
N MET A 66 -3.56 0.49 -7.53
CA MET A 66 -3.74 0.11 -6.13
C MET A 66 -3.92 1.41 -5.35
N ASP A 67 -5.05 1.57 -4.68
CA ASP A 67 -5.30 2.69 -3.76
C ASP A 67 -4.47 2.59 -2.48
#